data_AF-A0AAP0G6B0-F1
#
_entry.id   AF-A0AAP0G6B0-F1
#
_cell.length_a   1.000
_cell.length_b   1.000
_cell.length_c   1.000
_cell.angle_alpha   90.00
_cell.angle_beta   90.00
_cell.angle_gamma   90.00
#
_symmetry.space_group_name_H-M   'P 1'
#
loop_
_entity.id
_entity.type
_entity.pdbx_description
1 polymer ?
#
loop_
_entity_poly.entity_id
_entity_poly.type
_entity_poly.pdbx_seq_one_letter_code
_entity_poly.pdbx_strand_id
1 'polypeptide(L)'
;MIHGPCAHVNSNAPCMKHGLYKKWYPKNFAGETVQGADSYPIYRRRNNYHSFILHRAQNFANDNRWVVPYNPWLLLKYDCHINVEICSSIKSIKYLYKYIHNGPDSVAFQVQPSSDHNEVAQYVNGRWICP
;
A
#
# COMPACT_ATOMS: atom_id res chain seq x y z
N MET A 1 1.55 -9.29 6.30
CA MET A 1 0.27 -8.55 6.30
C MET A 1 -0.65 -9.16 5.24
N ILE A 2 -1.94 -9.30 5.52
CA ILE A 2 -2.91 -9.83 4.55
C ILE A 2 -3.75 -8.66 4.02
N HIS A 3 -3.91 -8.59 2.70
CA HIS A 3 -4.82 -7.63 2.10
C HIS A 3 -6.26 -8.01 2.45
N GLY A 4 -7.04 -7.04 2.93
CA GLY A 4 -8.46 -7.26 3.17
C GLY A 4 -9.23 -7.58 1.87
N PRO A 5 -10.41 -8.20 1.97
CA PRO A 5 -11.26 -8.48 0.82
C PRO A 5 -11.57 -7.19 0.07
N CYS A 6 -11.54 -7.27 -1.26
CA CYS A 6 -11.83 -6.16 -2.16
C CYS A 6 -12.44 -6.65 -3.49
N ALA A 7 -12.63 -5.75 -4.45
CA ALA A 7 -13.24 -6.04 -5.74
C ALA A 7 -14.68 -6.58 -5.57
N HIS A 8 -15.02 -7.68 -6.22
CA HIS A 8 -16.36 -8.29 -6.14
C HIS A 8 -16.72 -8.79 -4.73
N VAL A 9 -15.72 -9.05 -3.88
CA VAL A 9 -15.94 -9.52 -2.51
C VAL A 9 -16.31 -8.36 -1.57
N ASN A 10 -15.74 -7.18 -1.80
CA ASN A 10 -16.04 -5.97 -1.03
C ASN A 10 -15.80 -4.72 -1.89
N SER A 11 -16.89 -4.17 -2.42
CA SER A 11 -16.88 -2.95 -3.24
C SER A 11 -16.56 -1.69 -2.46
N ASN A 12 -16.73 -1.71 -1.13
CA ASN A 12 -16.48 -0.58 -0.24
C ASN A 12 -15.05 -0.58 0.33
N ALA A 13 -14.20 -1.50 -0.11
CA ALA A 13 -12.82 -1.56 0.37
C ALA A 13 -12.04 -0.28 -0.01
N PRO A 14 -11.14 0.25 0.85
CA PRO A 14 -10.39 1.48 0.58
C PRO A 14 -9.53 1.46 -0.70
N CYS A 15 -9.23 0.27 -1.21
CA CYS A 15 -8.47 0.07 -2.44
C CYS A 15 -9.32 0.15 -3.73
N MET A 16 -10.65 0.23 -3.59
CA MET A 16 -11.61 0.44 -4.68
C MET A 16 -11.69 1.93 -5.03
N LYS A 17 -11.58 2.27 -6.32
CA LYS A 17 -11.74 3.64 -6.81
C LYS A 17 -12.52 3.65 -8.13
N HIS A 18 -13.67 4.32 -8.14
CA HIS A 18 -14.56 4.43 -9.32
C HIS A 18 -14.91 3.06 -9.93
N GLY A 19 -15.17 2.05 -9.09
CA GLY A 19 -15.46 0.68 -9.55
C GLY A 19 -14.23 -0.13 -9.99
N LEU A 20 -13.04 0.46 -10.06
CA LEU A 20 -11.78 -0.22 -10.40
C LEU A 20 -10.98 -0.52 -9.13
N TYR A 21 -10.40 -1.72 -9.04
CA TYR A 21 -9.58 -2.15 -7.91
C TYR A 21 -8.10 -1.79 -8.14
N LYS A 22 -7.60 -0.77 -7.44
CA LYS A 22 -6.27 -0.17 -7.70
C LYS A 22 -5.07 -1.11 -7.45
N LYS A 23 -5.26 -2.12 -6.59
CA LYS A 23 -4.18 -2.98 -6.09
C LYS A 23 -4.13 -4.36 -6.75
N TRP A 24 -5.14 -4.73 -7.54
CA TRP A 24 -5.18 -5.99 -8.31
C TRP A 24 -5.03 -7.23 -7.42
N TYR A 25 -5.80 -7.27 -6.31
CA TYR A 25 -5.96 -8.46 -5.48
C TYR A 25 -7.27 -9.19 -5.86
N PRO A 26 -7.32 -10.53 -5.79
CA PRO A 26 -6.20 -11.44 -5.49
C PRO A 26 -5.13 -11.45 -6.59
N LYS A 27 -3.87 -11.63 -6.21
CA LYS A 27 -2.75 -11.77 -7.17
C LYS A 27 -2.72 -13.18 -7.76
N ASN A 28 -2.17 -13.35 -8.96
CA ASN A 28 -1.95 -14.69 -9.50
C ASN A 28 -0.87 -15.43 -8.69
N PHE A 29 -0.97 -16.76 -8.65
CA PHE A 29 0.12 -17.59 -8.16
C PHE A 29 1.32 -17.50 -9.10
N ALA A 30 2.52 -17.58 -8.53
CA ALA A 30 3.77 -17.54 -9.27
C ALA A 30 4.79 -18.47 -8.58
N GLY A 31 5.36 -19.41 -9.33
CA GLY A 31 6.33 -20.39 -8.81
C GLY A 31 7.64 -19.74 -8.34
N GLU A 32 7.99 -18.60 -8.94
CA GLU A 32 9.21 -17.83 -8.72
C GLU A 32 8.93 -16.33 -8.91
N THR A 33 9.89 -15.49 -8.50
CA THR A 33 9.80 -14.04 -8.71
C THR A 33 10.34 -13.72 -10.10
N VAL A 34 9.53 -13.14 -10.97
CA VAL A 34 9.91 -12.79 -12.34
C VAL A 34 9.72 -11.31 -12.61
N GLN A 35 10.42 -10.79 -13.62
CA GLN A 35 10.18 -9.42 -14.09
C GLN A 35 8.84 -9.34 -14.83
N GLY A 36 7.94 -8.46 -14.37
CA GLY A 36 6.66 -8.22 -15.04
C GLY A 36 6.80 -7.32 -16.27
N ALA A 37 5.80 -7.39 -17.14
CA ALA A 37 5.74 -6.61 -18.39
C ALA A 37 5.74 -5.09 -18.15
N ASP A 38 5.19 -4.64 -17.01
CA ASP A 38 5.15 -3.24 -16.60
C ASP A 38 6.39 -2.82 -15.79
N SER A 39 7.46 -3.60 -15.82
CA SER A 39 8.71 -3.38 -15.09
C SER A 39 8.62 -3.48 -13.56
N TYR A 40 7.47 -3.89 -13.02
CA TYR A 40 7.35 -4.31 -11.63
C TYR A 40 7.58 -5.82 -11.50
N PRO A 41 8.22 -6.30 -10.43
CA PRO A 41 8.39 -7.73 -10.21
C PRO A 41 7.04 -8.39 -9.91
N ILE A 42 6.80 -9.55 -10.53
CA ILE A 42 5.76 -10.47 -10.11
C ILE A 42 6.36 -11.36 -9.04
N TYR A 43 6.06 -11.07 -7.78
CA TYR A 43 6.58 -11.82 -6.64
C TYR A 43 6.08 -13.27 -6.61
N ARG A 44 6.98 -14.18 -6.23
CA ARG A 44 6.64 -15.58 -5.95
C ARG A 44 5.47 -15.70 -4.98
N ARG A 45 4.43 -16.42 -5.40
CA ARG A 45 3.24 -16.76 -4.61
C ARG A 45 2.93 -18.23 -4.81
N ARG A 46 3.32 -19.06 -3.85
CA ARG A 46 3.14 -20.52 -3.94
C ARG A 46 1.67 -20.87 -3.76
N ASN A 47 1.16 -21.77 -4.60
CA ASN A 47 -0.10 -22.44 -4.32
C ASN A 47 0.18 -23.64 -3.42
N ASN A 48 -0.13 -23.52 -2.14
CA ASN A 48 -0.01 -24.61 -1.16
C ASN A 48 -1.36 -25.30 -0.91
N TYR A 49 -2.40 -24.98 -1.71
CA TYR A 49 -3.76 -25.49 -1.57
C TYR A 49 -4.36 -25.28 -0.17
N HIS A 50 -3.83 -24.32 0.59
CA HIS A 50 -4.27 -24.02 1.93
C HIS A 50 -4.90 -22.64 1.96
N SER A 51 -6.11 -22.56 2.49
CA SER A 51 -6.81 -21.31 2.76
C SER A 51 -7.04 -21.16 4.25
N PHE A 52 -6.95 -19.93 4.76
CA PHE A 52 -7.21 -19.61 6.15
C PHE A 52 -8.30 -18.53 6.25
N ILE A 53 -9.09 -18.59 7.30
CA ILE A 53 -10.16 -17.62 7.55
C ILE A 53 -9.61 -16.55 8.50
N LEU A 54 -9.69 -15.29 8.09
CA LEU A 54 -9.37 -14.17 8.97
C LEU A 54 -10.66 -13.63 9.60
N HIS A 55 -10.80 -13.76 10.91
CA HIS A 55 -11.95 -13.24 11.66
C HIS A 55 -12.19 -11.73 11.46
N ARG A 56 -11.13 -10.93 11.33
CA ARG A 56 -11.23 -9.48 11.05
C ARG A 56 -11.66 -9.14 9.62
N ALA A 57 -11.72 -10.12 8.71
CA ALA A 57 -11.97 -9.91 7.30
C ALA A 57 -13.26 -10.61 6.83
N GLN A 58 -14.35 -10.49 7.61
CA GLN A 58 -15.69 -10.96 7.24
C GLN A 58 -15.78 -12.49 6.98
N ASN A 59 -15.03 -13.32 7.71
CA ASN A 59 -14.96 -14.77 7.48
C ASN A 59 -14.59 -15.16 6.03
N PHE A 60 -13.83 -14.31 5.34
CA PHE A 60 -13.37 -14.58 4.00
C PHE A 60 -12.19 -15.57 4.02
N ALA A 61 -12.26 -16.60 3.16
CA ALA A 61 -11.19 -17.55 2.97
C ALA A 61 -10.05 -16.90 2.15
N ASN A 62 -8.93 -16.65 2.82
CA ASN A 62 -7.74 -16.07 2.21
C ASN A 62 -6.72 -17.16 1.91
N ASP A 63 -5.99 -16.99 0.80
CA ASP A 63 -4.84 -17.82 0.44
C ASP A 63 -3.62 -16.92 0.15
N ASN A 64 -2.53 -17.51 -0.35
CA ASN A 64 -1.30 -16.77 -0.63
C ASN A 64 -1.44 -15.67 -1.70
N ARG A 65 -2.56 -15.60 -2.42
CA ARG A 65 -2.86 -14.53 -3.38
C ARG A 65 -3.20 -13.20 -2.71
N TRP A 66 -3.61 -13.23 -1.44
CA TRP A 66 -3.99 -12.07 -0.64
C TRP A 66 -2.85 -11.53 0.24
N VAL A 67 -1.75 -12.26 0.35
CA VAL A 67 -0.58 -11.85 1.14
C VAL A 67 0.08 -10.61 0.51
N VAL A 68 0.31 -9.56 1.30
CA VAL A 68 1.13 -8.43 0.86
C VAL A 68 2.60 -8.88 0.89
N PRO A 69 3.41 -8.65 -0.18
CA PRO A 69 4.80 -9.06 -0.21
C PRO A 69 5.59 -8.55 1.00
N TYR A 70 6.42 -9.41 1.57
CA TYR A 70 7.29 -9.10 2.71
C TYR A 70 8.56 -9.94 2.64
N ASN A 71 9.59 -9.50 3.35
CA ASN A 71 10.77 -10.31 3.62
C ASN A 71 10.62 -10.98 5.00
N PRO A 72 10.57 -12.32 5.10
CA PRO A 72 10.38 -13.02 6.38
C PRO A 72 11.44 -12.69 7.43
N TRP A 73 12.71 -12.57 7.02
CA TRP A 73 13.80 -12.27 7.93
C TRP A 73 13.69 -10.85 8.49
N LEU A 74 13.40 -9.86 7.64
CA LEU A 74 13.22 -8.48 8.06
C LEU A 74 11.99 -8.31 8.96
N LEU A 75 10.89 -8.99 8.63
CA LEU A 75 9.69 -8.98 9.45
C LEU A 75 9.98 -9.51 10.85
N LEU A 76 10.64 -10.66 10.96
CA LEU A 76 11.00 -11.25 12.26
C LEU A 76 12.00 -10.40 13.03
N LYS A 77 12.98 -9.79 12.35
CA LYS A 77 14.03 -8.99 12.99
C LYS A 77 13.49 -7.69 13.60
N TYR A 78 12.55 -7.03 12.92
CA TYR A 78 12.07 -5.69 13.31
C TYR A 78 10.63 -5.66 13.82
N ASP A 79 9.99 -6.82 13.92
CA ASP A 79 8.57 -6.98 14.29
C ASP A 79 7.62 -6.03 13.54
N CYS A 80 7.95 -5.74 12.28
CA CYS A 80 7.20 -4.80 11.46
C CYS A 80 7.16 -5.22 10.00
N HIS A 81 6.13 -4.77 9.30
CA HIS A 81 5.94 -5.15 7.91
C HIS A 81 6.80 -4.28 6.97
N ILE A 82 7.96 -4.80 6.60
CA ILE A 82 8.89 -4.12 5.69
C ILE A 82 8.62 -4.53 4.24
N ASN A 83 8.23 -3.56 3.42
CA ASN A 83 8.08 -3.74 1.97
C ASN A 83 9.47 -3.68 1.30
N VAL A 84 9.85 -4.74 0.60
CA VAL A 84 11.12 -4.82 -0.15
C VAL A 84 10.79 -4.84 -1.63
N GLU A 85 11.34 -3.89 -2.38
CA GLU A 85 11.14 -3.78 -3.83
C GLU A 85 12.45 -4.04 -4.58
N ILE A 86 12.36 -4.80 -5.67
CA ILE A 86 13.52 -5.02 -6.56
C ILE A 86 13.68 -3.80 -7.47
N CYS A 87 14.86 -3.17 -7.39
CA CYS A 87 15.19 -1.96 -8.15
C CYS A 87 16.02 -2.27 -9.39
N SER A 88 15.48 -3.03 -10.34
CA SER A 88 16.17 -3.37 -11.60
C SER A 88 15.69 -2.55 -12.81
N SER A 89 14.64 -1.74 -12.68
CA SER A 89 14.05 -0.99 -13.79
C SER A 89 14.03 0.53 -13.56
N ILE A 90 13.95 1.30 -14.65
CA ILE A 90 13.79 2.77 -14.63
C ILE A 90 12.57 3.19 -13.80
N LYS A 91 11.50 2.38 -13.77
CA LYS A 91 10.34 2.63 -12.92
C LYS A 91 10.66 2.51 -11.43
N SER A 92 11.57 1.64 -11.04
CA SER A 92 12.04 1.54 -9.66
C SER A 92 12.85 2.77 -9.24
N ILE A 93 13.62 3.36 -10.17
CA ILE A 93 14.27 4.67 -9.96
C ILE A 93 13.21 5.75 -9.74
N LYS A 94 12.18 5.83 -10.60
CA LYS A 94 11.05 6.76 -10.40
C LYS A 94 10.38 6.56 -9.04
N TYR A 95 10.25 5.32 -8.59
CA TYR A 95 9.72 5.00 -7.27
C TYR A 95 10.62 5.56 -6.16
N LEU A 96 11.94 5.33 -6.23
CA LEU A 96 12.89 5.90 -5.26
C LEU A 96 12.79 7.44 -5.21
N TYR A 97 12.85 8.11 -6.35
CA TYR A 97 12.73 9.57 -6.44
C TYR A 97 11.40 10.08 -5.87
N LYS A 98 10.30 9.36 -6.10
CA LYS A 98 9.01 9.70 -5.47
C LYS A 98 9.12 9.73 -3.94
N TYR A 99 9.75 8.74 -3.31
CA TYR A 99 9.86 8.71 -1.85
C TYR A 99 10.88 9.69 -1.28
N ILE A 100 11.97 9.97 -2.01
CA ILE A 100 12.94 11.01 -1.63
C ILE A 100 12.30 12.41 -1.71
N HIS A 101 11.48 12.67 -2.73
CA HIS A 101 10.91 14.00 -2.97
C HIS A 101 9.47 14.18 -2.50
N ASN A 102 8.84 13.16 -1.93
CA ASN A 102 7.48 13.27 -1.39
C ASN A 102 7.39 14.27 -0.20
N GLY A 103 8.54 14.74 0.31
CA GLY A 103 8.60 15.67 1.42
C GLY A 103 8.17 15.02 2.74
N PRO A 104 8.35 15.73 3.87
CA PRO A 104 7.81 15.28 5.14
C PRO A 104 6.28 15.33 5.12
N ASP A 105 5.64 14.47 5.93
CA ASP A 105 4.19 14.55 6.15
C ASP A 105 3.85 15.98 6.61
N SER A 106 3.03 16.65 5.80
CA SER A 106 2.68 18.06 5.93
C SER A 106 1.18 18.17 6.13
N VAL A 107 0.77 19.02 7.08
CA VAL A 107 -0.64 19.29 7.37
C VAL A 107 -0.92 20.76 7.16
N ALA A 108 -1.96 21.08 6.42
CA ALA A 108 -2.50 22.42 6.34
C ALA A 108 -3.56 22.58 7.43
N PHE A 109 -3.42 23.58 8.30
CA PHE A 109 -4.44 23.92 9.29
C PHE A 109 -4.91 25.36 9.10
N GLN A 110 -6.21 25.57 9.33
CA GLN A 110 -6.82 26.88 9.26
C GLN A 110 -6.66 27.59 10.61
N VAL A 111 -6.09 28.78 10.59
CA VAL A 111 -6.08 29.69 11.74
C VAL A 111 -7.35 30.54 11.61
N GLN A 112 -8.26 30.50 12.60
CA GLN A 112 -9.54 31.20 12.54
C GLN A 112 -9.36 32.70 12.20
N PRO A 113 -10.18 33.27 11.30
CA PRO A 113 -9.99 34.64 10.85
C PRO A 113 -10.56 35.65 11.85
N SER A 114 -9.79 36.71 12.12
CA SER A 114 -10.34 38.06 12.27
C SER A 114 -10.94 38.46 10.91
N SER A 115 -11.97 39.32 10.92
CA SER A 115 -12.95 39.68 9.88
C SER A 115 -12.50 39.91 8.40
N ASP A 116 -11.23 39.78 8.06
CA ASP A 116 -10.68 39.91 6.71
C ASP A 116 -10.47 38.54 6.03
N HIS A 117 -11.08 38.35 4.86
CA HIS A 117 -10.98 37.11 4.08
C HIS A 117 -9.70 37.07 3.23
N ASN A 118 -8.56 36.79 3.86
CA ASN A 118 -7.31 36.51 3.16
C ASN A 118 -6.97 35.00 3.23
N GLU A 119 -7.23 34.26 2.14
CA GLU A 119 -7.00 32.81 2.03
C GLU A 119 -5.54 32.42 2.34
N VAL A 120 -4.56 33.20 1.89
CA VAL A 120 -3.12 32.91 2.12
C VAL A 120 -2.76 33.09 3.60
N ALA A 121 -3.37 34.05 4.29
CA ALA A 121 -3.15 34.27 5.72
C ALA A 121 -3.91 33.26 6.60
N GLN A 122 -5.00 32.67 6.08
CA GLN A 122 -5.85 31.76 6.82
C GLN A 122 -5.29 30.34 6.95
N TYR A 123 -4.42 29.92 6.02
CA TYR A 123 -3.87 28.57 6.01
C TYR A 123 -2.37 28.57 6.31
N VAL A 124 -1.98 27.81 7.34
CA VAL A 124 -0.57 27.58 7.68
C VAL A 124 -0.23 26.12 7.38
N ASN A 125 0.90 25.93 6.69
CA ASN A 125 1.42 24.59 6.39
C ASN A 125 2.43 24.20 7.47
N GLY A 126 2.11 23.17 8.25
CA GLY A 126 2.95 22.65 9.32
C GLY A 126 3.53 21.27 8.98
N ARG A 127 4.71 20.98 9.53
CA ARG A 127 5.26 19.63 9.50
C ARG A 127 4.60 18.80 10.59
N TRP A 128 4.00 17.67 10.22
CA TRP A 128 3.46 16.72 11.19
C TRP A 128 4.59 15.84 11.73
N ILE A 129 4.73 15.76 13.05
CA ILE A 129 5.64 14.85 13.73
C ILE A 129 4.74 13.93 14.56
N CYS A 130 4.67 12.65 14.20
CA CYS A 130 3.94 11.66 15.00
C CYS A 130 4.59 11.53 16.40
N PRO A 131 3.80 11.33 17.47
CA PRO A 131 4.30 10.98 18.80
C PRO A 131 5.02 9.62 18.83
#